data_AF-A0A3D5XNH0-F1
#
_entry.id   AF-A0A3D5XNH0-F1
#
_cell.length_a   1.000
_cell.length_b   1.000
_cell.length_c   1.000
_cell.angle_alpha   90.00
_cell.angle_beta   90.00
_cell.angle_gamma   90.00
#
_symmetry.space_group_name_H-M   'P 1'
#
loop_
_entity.id
_entity.type
_entity.pdbx_description
1 polymer ?
#
loop_
_entity_poly.entity_id
_entity_poly.type
_entity_poly.pdbx_seq_one_letter_code
_entity_poly.pdbx_strand_id
1 'polypeptide(L)'
;MKKPSVKKIFYDFLDSVESPIILSGWEIQKCLYEKTFKHTYPSTLLRYARDYADITGSDFTCLDKKESKYKFERFTKFDGAILD
;
A
#
# COMPACT_ATOMS: atom_id res chain seq x y z
N MET A 1 -10.68 -3.98 -23.52
CA MET A 1 -10.46 -3.94 -22.06
C MET A 1 -9.36 -2.93 -21.74
N LYS A 2 -9.63 -1.88 -20.94
CA LYS A 2 -8.56 -1.00 -20.43
C LYS A 2 -7.71 -1.82 -19.46
N LYS A 3 -6.40 -1.93 -19.71
CA LYS A 3 -5.48 -2.58 -18.77
C LYS A 3 -5.53 -1.81 -17.44
N PRO A 4 -5.74 -2.47 -16.30
CA PRO A 4 -5.75 -1.79 -15.00
C PRO A 4 -4.42 -1.07 -14.77
N SER A 5 -4.47 0.13 -14.21
CA SER A 5 -3.27 0.92 -13.91
C SER A 5 -2.52 0.27 -12.75
N VAL A 6 -1.19 0.39 -12.72
CA VAL A 6 -0.37 -0.12 -11.61
C VAL A 6 -0.85 0.47 -10.27
N LYS A 7 -1.26 1.75 -10.27
CA LYS A 7 -1.80 2.44 -9.10
C LYS A 7 -3.02 1.72 -8.53
N LYS A 8 -4.00 1.36 -9.38
CA LYS A 8 -5.20 0.64 -8.93
C LYS A 8 -4.85 -0.73 -8.35
N ILE A 9 -4.02 -1.50 -9.05
CA ILE A 9 -3.62 -2.83 -8.60
C ILE A 9 -2.86 -2.76 -7.27
N PHE A 10 -2.06 -1.72 -7.06
CA PHE A 10 -1.38 -1.52 -5.79
C PHE A 10 -2.33 -1.12 -4.67
N TYR A 11 -3.37 -0.33 -4.94
CA TYR A 11 -4.40 -0.01 -3.94
C TYR A 11 -5.20 -1.26 -3.57
N ASP A 12 -5.64 -2.03 -4.57
CA ASP A 12 -6.31 -3.32 -4.34
C ASP A 12 -5.43 -4.28 -3.52
N PHE A 13 -4.11 -4.26 -3.74
CA PHE A 13 -3.15 -5.00 -2.90
C PHE A 13 -3.17 -4.51 -1.45
N LEU A 14 -3.08 -3.20 -1.21
CA LEU A 14 -3.11 -2.62 0.12
C LEU A 14 -4.43 -2.87 0.86
N ASP A 15 -5.54 -3.10 0.16
CA ASP A 15 -6.83 -3.51 0.74
C ASP A 15 -6.89 -5.01 1.06
N SER A 16 -6.18 -5.83 0.28
CA SER A 16 -6.23 -7.29 0.42
C SER A 16 -5.34 -7.87 1.52
N VAL A 17 -4.27 -7.16 1.88
CA VAL A 17 -3.30 -7.63 2.89
C VAL A 17 -3.80 -7.44 4.31
N GLU A 18 -3.27 -8.23 5.25
CA GLU A 18 -3.50 -7.98 6.68
C GLU A 18 -2.80 -6.69 7.12
N SER A 19 -3.43 -5.93 8.02
CA SER A 19 -2.92 -4.67 8.56
C SER A 19 -2.59 -4.81 10.05
N PRO A 20 -1.46 -4.28 10.54
CA PRO A 20 -0.45 -3.52 9.78
C PRO A 20 0.50 -4.40 8.96
N ILE A 21 1.02 -3.86 7.86
CA ILE A 21 2.01 -4.52 7.01
C ILE A 21 3.32 -3.71 6.94
N ILE A 22 4.45 -4.40 6.97
CA ILE A 22 5.76 -3.82 6.67
C ILE A 22 6.04 -3.99 5.18
N LEU A 23 6.28 -2.87 4.52
CA LEU A 23 6.50 -2.76 3.09
C LEU A 23 7.98 -2.44 2.82
N SER A 24 8.59 -3.22 1.92
CA SER A 24 9.79 -2.81 1.19
C SER A 24 9.43 -2.44 -0.24
N GLY A 25 9.92 -1.30 -0.71
CA GLY A 25 9.63 -0.83 -2.07
C GLY A 25 10.07 -1.83 -3.17
N TRP A 26 11.15 -2.58 -2.93
CA TRP A 26 11.64 -3.60 -3.86
C TRP A 26 10.78 -4.88 -3.86
N GLU A 27 10.34 -5.32 -2.69
CA GLU A 27 9.47 -6.49 -2.55
C GLU A 27 8.11 -6.24 -3.21
N ILE A 28 7.53 -5.06 -2.97
CA ILE A 28 6.29 -4.65 -3.63
C ILE A 28 6.48 -4.60 -5.15
N GLN A 29 7.58 -4.02 -5.63
CA GLN A 29 7.85 -3.92 -7.06
C GLN A 29 7.86 -5.31 -7.72
N LYS A 30 8.51 -6.30 -7.08
CA LYS A 30 8.55 -7.67 -7.59
C LYS A 30 7.15 -8.27 -7.67
N CYS A 31 6.36 -8.17 -6.59
CA CYS A 31 5.00 -8.68 -6.54
C CYS A 31 4.09 -8.04 -7.62
N LEU A 32 4.19 -6.72 -7.81
CA LEU A 32 3.42 -6.02 -8.83
C LEU A 32 3.89 -6.33 -10.25
N TYR A 33 5.19 -6.54 -10.45
CA TYR A 33 5.71 -6.94 -11.75
C TYR A 33 5.15 -8.29 -12.18
N GLU A 34 5.09 -9.27 -11.29
CA GLU A 34 4.50 -10.60 -11.58
C GLU A 34 3.01 -10.51 -11.98
N LYS A 35 2.28 -9.51 -11.46
CA LYS A 35 0.86 -9.29 -11.79
C LYS A 35 0.63 -8.43 -13.03
N THR A 36 1.54 -7.49 -13.32
CA THR A 36 1.31 -6.42 -14.32
C THR A 36 2.25 -6.46 -15.51
N PHE A 37 3.34 -7.21 -15.41
CA PHE A 37 4.48 -7.20 -16.33
C PHE A 37 5.04 -5.79 -16.59
N LYS A 38 4.94 -4.91 -15.60
CA LYS A 38 5.44 -3.53 -15.67
C LYS A 38 6.35 -3.21 -14.50
N HIS A 39 7.56 -2.75 -14.82
CA HIS A 39 8.46 -2.22 -13.80
C HIS A 39 7.98 -0.85 -13.35
N THR A 40 7.79 -0.70 -12.05
CA THR A 40 7.47 0.57 -11.40
C THR A 40 8.55 0.84 -10.36
N TYR A 41 9.07 2.07 -10.34
CA TYR A 41 10.12 2.42 -9.39
C TYR A 41 9.63 2.27 -7.94
N PRO A 42 10.43 1.70 -7.03
CA PRO A 42 10.08 1.59 -5.61
C PRO A 42 9.60 2.92 -4.99
N SER A 43 10.26 4.03 -5.33
CA SER A 43 9.88 5.38 -4.87
C SER A 43 8.46 5.78 -5.30
N THR A 44 8.01 5.35 -6.48
CA THR A 44 6.65 5.60 -6.97
C THR A 44 5.63 4.79 -6.18
N LEU A 45 5.96 3.56 -5.80
CA LEU A 45 5.08 2.70 -5.00
C LEU A 45 4.94 3.22 -3.57
N LEU A 46 6.04 3.67 -2.97
CA LEU A 46 6.00 4.32 -1.66
C LEU A 46 5.17 5.61 -1.68
N ARG A 47 5.27 6.40 -2.76
CA ARG A 47 4.39 7.56 -2.96
C ARG A 47 2.93 7.14 -3.05
N TYR A 48 2.61 6.09 -3.81
CA TYR A 48 1.24 5.60 -3.88
C TYR A 48 0.71 5.12 -2.52
N ALA A 49 1.54 4.48 -1.69
CA ALA A 49 1.14 4.04 -0.35
C ALA A 49 0.80 5.24 0.54
N ARG A 50 1.61 6.31 0.47
CA ARG A 50 1.32 7.58 1.14
C ARG A 50 0.03 8.22 0.62
N ASP A 51 -0.11 8.37 -0.71
CA ASP A 51 -1.33 8.92 -1.31
C ASP A 51 -2.57 8.13 -0.85
N TYR A 52 -2.45 6.79 -0.78
CA TYR A 52 -3.54 5.93 -0.34
C TYR A 52 -3.88 6.12 1.14
N ALA A 53 -2.85 6.26 1.98
CA ALA A 53 -3.00 6.57 3.39
C ALA A 53 -3.75 7.89 3.59
N ASP A 54 -3.33 8.95 2.88
CA ASP A 54 -3.97 10.26 2.91
C ASP A 54 -5.45 10.21 2.45
N ILE A 55 -5.75 9.43 1.41
CA ILE A 55 -7.12 9.28 0.88
C ILE A 55 -8.04 8.54 1.86
N THR A 56 -7.51 7.54 2.58
CA THR A 56 -8.31 6.63 3.42
C THR A 56 -8.28 6.97 4.91
N GLY A 57 -7.41 7.88 5.32
CA GLY A 57 -7.12 8.15 6.73
C GLY A 57 -6.24 7.08 7.38
N SER A 58 -5.64 6.18 6.59
CA SER A 58 -4.67 5.18 7.08
C SER A 58 -3.34 5.84 7.44
N ASP A 59 -2.47 5.09 8.11
CA ASP A 59 -1.14 5.56 8.49
C ASP A 59 -0.04 4.97 7.62
N PHE A 60 0.95 5.80 7.27
CA PHE A 60 2.14 5.38 6.52
C PHE A 60 3.42 5.95 7.15
N THR A 61 4.17 5.08 7.83
CA THR A 61 5.33 5.46 8.65
C THR A 61 6.62 4.87 8.10
N CYS A 62 7.68 5.68 8.00
CA CYS A 62 9.02 5.18 7.71
C CYS A 62 9.62 4.57 8.99
N LEU A 63 9.92 3.27 8.98
CA LEU A 63 10.58 2.60 10.10
C LEU A 63 12.10 2.66 9.97
N ASP A 64 12.61 2.37 8.78
CA ASP A 64 14.04 2.42 8.47
C ASP A 64 14.26 2.85 7.01
N LYS A 65 14.85 4.04 6.84
CA LYS A 65 15.13 4.61 5.53
C LYS A 65 16.29 3.90 4.82
N LYS A 66 17.28 3.39 5.54
CA LYS A 66 18.44 2.68 4.94
C LYS A 66 18.01 1.36 4.35
N GLU A 67 17.20 0.62 5.10
CA GLU A 67 16.65 -0.68 4.70
C GLU A 67 15.38 -0.55 3.82
N SER A 68 14.91 0.68 3.57
CA SER A 68 13.68 0.96 2.84
C SER A 68 12.44 0.26 3.42
N LYS A 69 12.31 0.21 4.74
CA LYS A 69 11.19 -0.39 5.47
C LYS A 69 10.17 0.65 5.92
N TYR A 70 8.92 0.44 5.53
CA TYR A 70 7.81 1.35 5.82
C TYR A 70 6.64 0.55 6.40
N LYS A 71 6.00 1.05 7.45
CA LYS A 71 4.76 0.47 8.00
C LYS A 71 3.57 1.13 7.31
N PHE A 72 2.67 0.33 6.78
CA PHE A 72 1.34 0.78 6.38
C PHE A 72 0.32 0.17 7.35
N GLU A 73 -0.55 1.00 7.91
CA GLU A 73 -1.57 0.60 8.86
C GLU A 73 -2.91 1.14 8.38
N ARG A 74 -3.74 0.24 7.84
CA ARG A 74 -5.05 0.59 7.29
C ARG A 74 -5.93 1.15 8.40
N PHE A 75 -6.57 2.28 8.13
CA PHE A 75 -7.63 2.78 8.99
C PHE A 75 -8.85 1.87 8.87
N THR A 76 -9.10 1.08 9.91
CA THR A 76 -10.38 0.41 10.12
C THR A 76 -11.31 1.38 10.81
N LYS A 77 -12.24 1.96 10.04
CA LYS A 77 -13.40 2.62 10.64
C LYS A 77 -14.16 1.53 11.39
N PHE A 78 -14.26 1.63 12.71
CA PHE A 78 -15.07 0.70 13.49
C PHE A 78 -16.53 0.85 13.05
N ASP A 79 -16.99 0.01 12.12
CA ASP A 79 -18.42 -0.24 11.89
C ASP A 79 -18.94 -1.04 13.08
N GLY A 80 -19.20 -0.34 14.19
CA GLY A 80 -19.67 -1.02 15.41
C GLY A 80 -19.51 -0.26 16.71
N ALA A 81 -19.54 1.08 16.72
CA ALA A 81 -19.99 1.77 17.92
C ALA A 81 -21.50 1.49 18.08
N ILE A 82 -21.83 0.30 18.60
CA ILE A 82 -23.12 0.13 19.27
C ILE A 82 -23.06 1.05 20.48
N LEU A 83 -23.77 2.17 20.37
CA LEU A 83 -24.19 2.98 21.51
C LEU A 83 -25.07 2.08 22.38
N ASP A 84 -24.64 1.86 23.62
CA ASP A 84 -25.38 1.31 24.79
C ASP A 84 -26.41 0.19 24.55
#